data_AF-A0AAD5YCG7-F1
#
_entry.id   AF-A0AAD5YCG7-F1
#
_cell.length_a   1.000
_cell.length_b   1.000
_cell.length_c   1.000
_cell.angle_alpha   90.00
_cell.angle_beta   90.00
_cell.angle_gamma   90.00
#
_symmetry.space_group_name_H-M   'P 1'
#
loop_
_entity.id
_entity.type
_entity.pdbx_description
1 polymer ?
#
loop_
_entity_poly.entity_id
_entity_poly.type
_entity_poly.pdbx_seq_one_letter_code
_entity_poly.pdbx_strand_id
1 'polypeptide(L)'
;MGSYKAFFKNRNDPTDRSFDPHPTDYPVVELEYPNTYASERFILLAPKDDQHYNPINDLESSLHTIVQYYLTPEQRELFGPLPDATLLDITDETPSDSSPQTVPVDSPSPATVSSTPYSVSSPSACSDTSVSSISSTSSVSSTLSSLTSLSSISDLIPASSSTAPSQPPTINFLRLLRRAKSQHDGPQFLKVMDGINALLRSFKYPILPQDPFEPTPPNYLRDSVRTWSDSGSVPRSVLQRIIEETYQRVVGPHTKKLNTSYTAFSSQTYGELMPSFVSEIIKETRLGVPHSTSDPSCSPATPKVFLDLGSGVGNVVLQVSLETGCKSFGIEIQPLAAGIAREQLEQFKTRCRMWGVRMGDVELEEGDMLKSKRVDELIAKADVVLINNKVFEGALNEAIKPKFLDLKEGAMVVSLQSFVTTGRGSERNINDISAIFKHYTKEYYSGSVSWGSGGGQYYIHEVDRVGCMAANEALAPPTRSMRSRR
;
A
#
# COMPACT_ATOMS: atom_id res chain seq x y z
N MET A 1 15.77 -24.23 7.11
CA MET A 1 15.13 -24.51 8.41
C MET A 1 15.88 -24.04 9.64
N GLY A 2 17.21 -23.97 9.60
CA GLY A 2 17.98 -23.48 10.74
C GLY A 2 17.65 -22.06 11.22
N SER A 3 16.89 -21.28 10.46
CA SER A 3 16.48 -19.90 10.75
C SER A 3 15.12 -19.74 11.43
N TYR A 4 14.35 -20.81 11.64
CA TYR A 4 13.03 -20.74 12.32
C TYR A 4 12.99 -21.66 13.54
N LYS A 5 12.13 -21.32 14.51
CA LYS A 5 11.92 -22.03 15.79
C LYS A 5 10.42 -22.18 16.06
N ALA A 6 10.07 -23.16 16.90
CA ALA A 6 8.71 -23.30 17.40
C ALA A 6 8.28 -22.01 18.12
N PHE A 7 7.08 -21.53 17.82
CA PHE A 7 6.47 -20.41 18.54
C PHE A 7 5.38 -20.91 19.48
N PHE A 8 4.52 -21.81 19.01
CA PHE A 8 3.44 -22.39 19.81
C PHE A 8 3.84 -23.72 20.45
N LYS A 9 3.09 -24.11 21.49
CA LYS A 9 3.16 -25.41 22.13
C LYS A 9 1.76 -25.89 22.50
N ASN A 10 1.61 -27.20 22.63
CA ASN A 10 0.41 -27.75 23.24
C ASN A 10 0.54 -27.70 24.76
N ARG A 11 -0.32 -26.92 25.42
CA ARG A 11 -0.28 -26.78 26.88
C ARG A 11 -0.93 -27.97 27.60
N ASN A 12 -1.79 -28.70 26.92
CA ASN A 12 -2.51 -29.84 27.47
C ASN A 12 -1.70 -31.13 27.34
N ASP A 13 -0.75 -31.17 26.41
CA ASP A 13 0.19 -32.29 26.21
C ASP A 13 1.63 -31.76 25.98
N PRO A 14 2.49 -31.75 27.01
CA PRO A 14 3.88 -31.33 26.87
C PRO A 14 4.74 -32.23 25.99
N THR A 15 4.26 -33.43 25.63
CA THR A 15 4.98 -34.37 24.76
C THR A 15 4.66 -34.18 23.28
N ASP A 16 3.61 -33.40 22.98
CA ASP A 16 3.21 -33.07 21.61
C ASP A 16 4.26 -32.16 20.93
N ARG A 17 4.75 -32.64 19.79
CA ARG A 17 5.78 -32.00 18.97
C ARG A 17 5.24 -31.45 17.65
N SER A 18 3.92 -31.41 17.47
CA SER A 18 3.26 -30.96 16.25
C SER A 18 3.57 -29.50 15.85
N PHE A 19 3.97 -28.67 16.82
CA PHE A 19 4.38 -27.28 16.59
C PHE A 19 5.89 -27.08 16.40
N ASP A 20 6.69 -28.15 16.47
CA ASP A 20 8.12 -28.08 16.26
C ASP A 20 8.45 -27.98 14.75
N PRO A 21 9.57 -27.33 14.36
CA PRO A 21 10.00 -27.30 12.97
C PRO A 21 10.25 -28.72 12.42
N HIS A 22 9.57 -29.08 11.34
CA HIS A 22 9.69 -30.38 10.68
C HIS A 22 10.02 -30.22 9.18
N PRO A 23 10.90 -31.05 8.58
CA PRO A 23 11.35 -30.93 7.18
C PRO A 23 10.23 -30.82 6.14
N THR A 24 9.09 -31.46 6.37
CA THR A 24 7.99 -31.56 5.38
C THR A 24 6.60 -31.28 5.95
N ASP A 25 6.44 -31.27 7.27
CA ASP A 25 5.12 -31.27 7.93
C ASP A 25 5.04 -30.13 8.94
N TYR A 26 4.86 -28.94 8.40
CA TYR A 26 4.91 -27.71 9.17
C TYR A 26 3.59 -27.49 9.91
N PRO A 27 3.62 -26.98 11.16
CA PRO A 27 2.41 -26.47 11.76
C PRO A 27 1.91 -25.29 10.93
N VAL A 28 0.67 -25.35 10.47
CA VAL A 28 0.08 -24.33 9.61
C VAL A 28 -1.31 -23.93 10.12
N VAL A 29 -1.72 -22.73 9.76
CA VAL A 29 -3.10 -22.28 9.88
C VAL A 29 -3.55 -21.65 8.56
N GLU A 30 -4.83 -21.78 8.24
CA GLU A 30 -5.40 -21.12 7.07
C GLU A 30 -5.99 -19.76 7.44
N LEU A 31 -5.97 -18.80 6.51
CA LEU A 31 -6.75 -17.57 6.56
C LEU A 31 -7.53 -17.42 5.25
N GLU A 32 -8.83 -17.19 5.37
CA GLU A 32 -9.70 -16.85 4.25
C GLU A 32 -9.47 -15.41 3.81
N TYR A 33 -9.07 -15.23 2.55
CA TYR A 33 -8.92 -13.91 1.93
C TYR A 33 -10.26 -13.43 1.34
N PRO A 34 -10.42 -12.11 1.11
CA PRO A 34 -11.71 -11.54 0.73
C PRO A 34 -12.30 -12.06 -0.60
N ASN A 35 -11.48 -12.31 -1.62
CA ASN A 35 -12.00 -12.72 -2.91
C ASN A 35 -12.40 -14.21 -2.95
N THR A 36 -13.37 -14.55 -3.78
CA THR A 36 -13.87 -15.93 -3.96
C THR A 36 -12.73 -16.89 -4.29
N TYR A 37 -12.72 -18.05 -3.64
CA TYR A 37 -11.69 -19.10 -3.73
C TYR A 37 -10.28 -18.68 -3.31
N ALA A 38 -10.12 -17.53 -2.64
CA ALA A 38 -8.82 -17.10 -2.12
C ALA A 38 -8.65 -17.47 -0.63
N SER A 39 -7.67 -18.29 -0.32
CA SER A 39 -7.19 -18.54 1.04
C SER A 39 -5.68 -18.76 1.02
N GLU A 40 -5.03 -18.63 2.18
CA GLU A 40 -3.59 -18.90 2.31
C GLU A 40 -3.28 -19.65 3.60
N ARG A 41 -2.27 -20.51 3.52
CA ARG A 41 -1.70 -21.22 4.66
C ARG A 41 -0.47 -20.49 5.19
N PHE A 42 -0.49 -20.15 6.46
CA PHE A 42 0.60 -19.52 7.20
C PHE A 42 1.31 -20.53 8.08
N ILE A 43 2.63 -20.54 8.04
CA ILE A 43 3.46 -21.41 8.87
C ILE A 43 3.51 -20.84 10.29
N LEU A 44 3.20 -21.65 11.29
CA LEU A 44 3.17 -21.26 12.71
C LEU A 44 4.55 -21.40 13.39
N LEU A 45 5.59 -20.91 12.71
CA LEU A 45 6.96 -20.86 13.21
C LEU A 45 7.43 -19.41 13.29
N ALA A 46 8.21 -19.10 14.33
CA ALA A 46 8.83 -17.79 14.47
C ALA A 46 10.24 -17.80 13.89
N PRO A 47 10.69 -16.71 13.24
CA PRO A 47 12.08 -16.60 12.85
C PRO A 47 12.98 -16.55 14.10
N LYS A 48 14.24 -16.96 13.94
CA LYS A 48 15.28 -16.83 14.97
C LYS A 48 15.92 -15.45 14.99
N ASP A 49 15.89 -14.77 13.85
CA ASP A 49 16.37 -13.41 13.64
C ASP A 49 15.15 -12.53 13.35
N ASP A 50 14.97 -11.49 14.16
CA ASP A 50 13.78 -10.64 14.11
C ASP A 50 13.67 -9.83 12.82
N GLN A 51 14.76 -9.72 12.04
CA GLN A 51 14.76 -9.10 10.70
C GLN A 51 14.26 -10.04 9.60
N HIS A 52 14.05 -11.33 9.89
CA HIS A 52 13.47 -12.26 8.93
C HIS A 52 11.94 -12.20 8.93
N TYR A 53 11.35 -12.61 7.82
CA TYR A 53 9.91 -12.76 7.67
C TYR A 53 9.30 -13.55 8.84
N ASN A 54 8.23 -12.99 9.42
CA ASN A 54 7.48 -13.62 10.49
C ASN A 54 6.05 -13.94 10.00
N PRO A 55 5.76 -15.20 9.63
CA PRO A 55 4.46 -15.57 9.08
C PRO A 55 3.30 -15.40 10.07
N ILE A 56 3.56 -15.47 11.38
CA ILE A 56 2.52 -15.28 12.40
C ILE A 56 2.10 -13.80 12.46
N ASN A 57 3.06 -12.87 12.35
CA ASN A 57 2.76 -11.45 12.30
C ASN A 57 2.12 -11.03 10.97
N ASP A 58 2.52 -11.67 9.86
CA ASP A 58 1.87 -11.49 8.55
C ASP A 58 0.40 -11.92 8.60
N LEU A 59 0.13 -13.11 9.15
CA LEU A 59 -1.23 -13.62 9.38
C LEU A 59 -2.11 -12.61 10.16
N GLU A 60 -1.63 -12.12 11.30
CA GLU A 60 -2.40 -11.16 12.11
C GLU A 60 -2.61 -9.83 11.38
N SER A 61 -1.58 -9.33 10.70
CA SER A 61 -1.65 -8.10 9.90
C SER A 61 -2.70 -8.21 8.79
N SER A 62 -2.75 -9.35 8.09
CA SER A 62 -3.72 -9.59 7.03
C SER A 62 -5.12 -9.79 7.59
N LEU A 63 -5.28 -10.55 8.69
CA LEU A 63 -6.56 -10.69 9.38
C LEU A 63 -7.13 -9.34 9.84
N HIS A 64 -6.32 -8.52 10.53
CA HIS A 64 -6.76 -7.21 11.01
C HIS A 64 -7.16 -6.29 9.85
N THR A 65 -6.42 -6.34 8.74
CA THR A 65 -6.72 -5.57 7.53
C THR A 65 -8.05 -6.03 6.90
N ILE A 66 -8.30 -7.34 6.84
CA ILE A 66 -9.58 -7.90 6.37
C ILE A 66 -10.72 -7.41 7.27
N VAL A 67 -10.59 -7.58 8.59
CA VAL A 67 -11.63 -7.15 9.54
C VAL A 67 -11.88 -5.65 9.44
N GLN A 68 -10.85 -4.83 9.34
CA GLN A 68 -11.00 -3.37 9.33
C GLN A 68 -11.66 -2.83 8.07
N TYR A 69 -11.30 -3.36 6.90
CA TYR A 69 -11.64 -2.74 5.61
C TYR A 69 -12.69 -3.51 4.81
N TYR A 70 -12.80 -4.82 4.98
CA TYR A 70 -13.72 -5.64 4.17
C TYR A 70 -15.07 -5.89 4.85
N LEU A 71 -15.19 -5.62 6.15
CA LEU A 71 -16.39 -5.90 6.94
C LEU A 71 -17.15 -4.62 7.30
N THR A 72 -18.49 -4.71 7.33
CA THR A 72 -19.34 -3.63 7.86
C THR A 72 -19.14 -3.46 9.37
N PRO A 73 -19.54 -2.31 9.97
CA PRO A 73 -19.47 -2.13 11.42
C PRO A 73 -20.13 -3.26 12.21
N GLU A 74 -21.28 -3.76 11.77
CA GLU A 74 -22.03 -4.84 12.42
C GLU A 74 -21.29 -6.18 12.29
N GLN A 75 -20.70 -6.45 11.13
CA GLN A 75 -19.88 -7.65 10.93
C GLN A 75 -18.61 -7.63 11.78
N ARG A 76 -17.97 -6.46 11.94
CA ARG A 76 -16.76 -6.31 12.79
C ARG A 76 -17.05 -6.59 14.26
N GLU A 77 -18.23 -6.22 14.76
CA GLU A 77 -18.62 -6.48 16.14
C GLU A 77 -18.55 -7.97 16.50
N LEU A 78 -18.83 -8.85 15.52
CA LEU A 78 -18.75 -10.30 15.69
C LEU A 78 -17.32 -10.82 15.92
N PHE A 79 -16.28 -10.08 15.48
CA PHE A 79 -14.88 -10.44 15.74
C PHE A 79 -14.36 -9.85 17.06
N GLY A 80 -14.99 -8.78 17.54
CA GLY A 80 -14.54 -7.97 18.66
C GLY A 80 -13.69 -6.76 18.22
N PRO A 81 -13.32 -5.89 19.18
CA PRO A 81 -12.54 -4.69 18.89
C PRO A 81 -11.17 -5.06 18.33
N LEU A 82 -10.77 -4.33 17.28
CA LEU A 82 -9.40 -4.37 16.78
C LEU A 82 -8.44 -3.84 17.85
N PRO A 83 -7.20 -4.37 17.92
CA PRO A 83 -6.16 -3.73 18.71
C PRO A 83 -5.99 -2.26 18.25
N ASP A 84 -5.83 -1.32 19.19
CA ASP A 84 -5.49 0.06 18.84
C ASP A 84 -4.25 0.07 17.93
N ALA A 85 -4.36 0.74 16.79
CA ALA A 85 -3.41 0.73 15.69
C ALA A 85 -2.05 1.38 16.01
N THR A 86 -1.77 1.74 17.25
CA THR A 86 -0.57 2.47 17.71
C THR A 86 0.64 1.57 18.02
N LEU A 87 0.60 0.27 17.73
CA LEU A 87 1.69 -0.68 18.03
C LEU A 87 2.15 -1.53 16.82
N LEU A 88 1.80 -1.14 15.60
CA LEU A 88 2.40 -1.70 14.38
C LEU A 88 3.41 -0.76 13.72
N ASP A 89 3.57 0.46 14.23
CA ASP A 89 4.69 1.36 13.97
C ASP A 89 5.37 1.65 15.32
N ILE A 90 6.45 0.94 15.64
CA ILE A 90 7.61 1.35 16.45
C ILE A 90 8.57 0.16 16.40
N THR A 91 9.60 0.32 15.57
CA THR A 91 10.88 -0.34 15.79
C THR A 91 11.38 0.03 17.18
N ASP A 92 11.76 -0.99 17.93
CA ASP A 92 12.35 -0.97 19.26
C ASP A 92 13.32 0.22 19.49
N GLU A 93 12.89 1.20 20.28
CA GLU A 93 13.74 2.23 20.89
C GLU A 93 13.41 2.25 22.38
N THR A 94 14.21 1.53 23.17
CA THR A 94 14.23 1.64 24.63
C THR A 94 14.72 3.03 25.04
N PRO A 95 13.97 3.83 25.82
CA PRO A 95 14.51 5.08 26.33
C PRO A 95 15.35 4.80 27.58
N SER A 96 16.64 5.07 27.46
CA SER A 96 17.59 5.14 28.57
C SER A 96 17.28 6.33 29.49
N ASP A 97 17.18 5.99 30.77
CA ASP A 97 17.21 6.77 32.00
C ASP A 97 17.90 8.15 31.93
N SER A 98 17.18 9.21 32.33
CA SER A 98 17.76 10.38 33.02
C SER A 98 16.69 11.15 33.80
N SER A 99 17.06 11.51 35.03
CA SER A 99 16.23 11.92 36.15
C SER A 99 15.72 13.38 36.08
N PRO A 100 14.77 13.79 36.96
CA PRO A 100 13.95 14.99 36.78
C PRO A 100 14.56 16.25 37.41
N GLN A 101 14.35 17.41 36.76
CA GLN A 101 14.50 18.72 37.39
C GLN A 101 13.16 19.48 37.43
N THR A 102 12.90 19.95 38.64
CA THR A 102 11.83 20.78 39.20
C THR A 102 11.72 22.19 38.61
N VAL A 103 10.50 22.76 38.55
CA VAL A 103 10.01 24.02 39.21
C VAL A 103 8.63 24.47 38.58
N PRO A 104 7.86 25.48 39.10
CA PRO A 104 6.73 25.26 40.01
C PRO A 104 5.39 25.95 39.58
N VAL A 105 4.41 25.82 40.48
CA VAL A 105 3.00 26.26 40.52
C VAL A 105 2.78 27.78 40.47
N ASP A 106 1.74 28.26 39.76
CA ASP A 106 0.71 29.18 40.31
C ASP A 106 -0.54 29.40 39.41
N SER A 107 -1.70 29.55 40.05
CA SER A 107 -3.09 29.71 39.49
C SER A 107 -3.50 31.21 39.43
N PRO A 108 -4.78 31.67 39.30
CA PRO A 108 -6.10 31.04 38.99
C PRO A 108 -7.03 31.83 38.00
N SER A 109 -8.23 31.28 37.74
CA SER A 109 -9.40 31.81 36.98
C SER A 109 -10.11 33.05 37.58
N PRO A 110 -11.15 33.68 36.93
CA PRO A 110 -12.57 33.23 37.00
C PRO A 110 -13.42 33.48 35.70
N ALA A 111 -14.37 32.64 35.27
CA ALA A 111 -15.78 32.42 35.64
C ALA A 111 -16.84 33.47 35.16
N THR A 112 -17.76 33.05 34.26
CA THR A 112 -19.14 33.60 34.04
C THR A 112 -19.98 32.52 33.29
N VAL A 113 -20.88 31.73 33.89
CA VAL A 113 -22.27 31.91 34.38
C VAL A 113 -23.39 31.96 33.28
N SER A 114 -24.22 30.90 33.30
CA SER A 114 -25.67 30.76 32.91
C SER A 114 -26.11 31.02 31.46
N SER A 115 -27.10 30.36 30.85
CA SER A 115 -28.34 29.73 31.36
C SER A 115 -29.07 28.96 30.23
N THR A 116 -29.85 27.94 30.59
CA THR A 116 -30.98 27.34 29.83
C THR A 116 -32.31 27.84 30.44
N PRO A 117 -33.47 27.87 29.74
CA PRO A 117 -34.38 26.70 29.75
C PRO A 117 -35.34 26.49 28.54
N TYR A 118 -35.70 25.21 28.32
CA TYR A 118 -36.96 24.53 27.94
C TYR A 118 -38.09 25.14 27.05
N SER A 119 -38.51 24.31 26.06
CA SER A 119 -39.87 23.88 25.57
C SER A 119 -40.96 24.94 25.22
N VAL A 120 -41.79 24.83 24.16
CA VAL A 120 -42.93 23.92 23.92
C VAL A 120 -43.46 24.02 22.44
N SER A 121 -43.75 22.86 21.81
CA SER A 121 -44.77 22.42 20.78
C SER A 121 -45.29 23.26 19.57
N SER A 122 -45.05 22.73 18.35
CA SER A 122 -45.93 22.30 17.18
C SER A 122 -47.14 23.12 16.65
N PRO A 123 -47.73 22.86 15.43
CA PRO A 123 -47.40 21.92 14.31
C PRO A 123 -47.52 22.47 12.83
N SER A 124 -47.23 21.57 11.87
CA SER A 124 -47.80 21.41 10.51
C SER A 124 -47.13 22.05 9.27
N ALA A 125 -46.54 21.21 8.39
CA ALA A 125 -47.10 20.87 7.07
C ALA A 125 -46.14 19.99 6.21
N CYS A 126 -46.80 19.07 5.50
CA CYS A 126 -46.38 17.96 4.65
C CYS A 126 -45.36 18.26 3.54
N SER A 127 -44.53 17.27 3.18
CA SER A 127 -44.35 16.79 1.79
C SER A 127 -43.58 15.46 1.76
N ASP A 128 -44.24 14.46 1.17
CA ASP A 128 -43.77 13.09 0.99
C ASP A 128 -42.64 13.00 -0.04
N THR A 129 -41.62 12.19 0.27
CA THR A 129 -40.92 11.42 -0.77
C THR A 129 -40.36 10.15 -0.13
N SER A 130 -41.02 9.04 -0.45
CA SER A 130 -40.75 7.70 0.02
C SER A 130 -39.52 7.11 -0.65
N VAL A 131 -38.45 6.93 0.13
CA VAL A 131 -37.38 5.97 -0.17
C VAL A 131 -37.43 4.86 0.88
N SER A 132 -37.72 3.66 0.41
CA SER A 132 -37.87 2.44 1.19
C SER A 132 -36.53 2.00 1.79
N SER A 133 -36.34 2.26 3.08
CA SER A 133 -35.28 1.65 3.90
C SER A 133 -35.64 0.19 4.20
N ILE A 134 -35.05 -0.73 3.46
CA ILE A 134 -35.12 -2.17 3.77
C ILE A 134 -34.10 -2.51 4.86
N SER A 135 -34.55 -3.36 5.78
CA SER A 135 -34.01 -3.55 7.13
C SER A 135 -32.77 -4.45 7.17
N SER A 136 -31.68 -3.98 7.79
CA SER A 136 -30.42 -4.71 7.97
C SER A 136 -30.40 -5.66 9.19
N THR A 137 -31.51 -5.82 9.90
CA THR A 137 -31.58 -6.61 11.15
C THR A 137 -31.87 -8.10 10.94
N SER A 138 -32.38 -8.48 9.76
CA SER A 138 -32.70 -9.88 9.42
C SER A 138 -31.48 -10.69 8.96
N SER A 139 -30.48 -10.04 8.35
CA SER A 139 -29.24 -10.69 7.86
C SER A 139 -28.29 -11.10 9.00
N VAL A 140 -28.20 -10.31 10.06
CA VAL A 140 -27.39 -10.65 11.26
C VAL A 140 -28.00 -11.81 12.07
N SER A 141 -29.32 -11.87 12.15
CA SER A 141 -30.02 -12.96 12.88
C SER A 141 -29.95 -14.30 12.13
N SER A 142 -29.98 -14.28 10.80
CA SER A 142 -29.85 -15.47 9.95
C SER A 142 -28.41 -15.98 9.87
N THR A 143 -27.41 -15.09 9.86
CA THR A 143 -25.99 -15.48 9.99
C THR A 143 -25.69 -16.09 11.35
N LEU A 144 -26.18 -15.51 12.46
CA LEU A 144 -26.05 -16.11 13.79
C LEU A 144 -26.77 -17.45 13.92
N SER A 145 -27.97 -17.62 13.34
CA SER A 145 -28.64 -18.94 13.27
C SER A 145 -27.82 -19.97 12.49
N SER A 146 -27.11 -19.56 11.44
CA SER A 146 -26.24 -20.46 10.66
C SER A 146 -24.97 -20.85 11.42
N LEU A 147 -24.51 -20.02 12.37
CA LEU A 147 -23.37 -20.32 13.25
C LEU A 147 -23.71 -21.31 14.38
N THR A 148 -24.99 -21.51 14.70
CA THR A 148 -25.40 -22.50 15.73
C THR A 148 -25.11 -23.95 15.34
N SER A 149 -24.82 -24.20 14.06
CA SER A 149 -24.41 -25.52 13.54
C SER A 149 -22.91 -25.83 13.74
N LEU A 150 -22.13 -24.92 14.32
CA LEU A 150 -20.70 -25.10 14.60
C LEU A 150 -20.48 -25.48 16.06
N SER A 151 -20.55 -26.78 16.37
CA SER A 151 -20.28 -27.34 17.70
C SER A 151 -18.92 -26.91 18.29
N SER A 152 -17.97 -26.51 17.45
CA SER A 152 -16.62 -26.08 17.84
C SER A 152 -16.56 -24.70 18.50
N ILE A 153 -17.59 -23.86 18.36
CA ILE A 153 -17.61 -22.47 18.88
C ILE A 153 -18.13 -22.42 20.32
N SER A 154 -19.09 -23.26 20.70
CA SER A 154 -19.58 -23.37 22.09
C SER A 154 -18.45 -23.63 23.10
N ASP A 155 -17.43 -24.26 22.57
CA ASP A 155 -16.23 -24.76 23.20
C ASP A 155 -15.13 -23.68 23.35
N LEU A 156 -15.37 -22.46 22.83
CA LEU A 156 -14.56 -21.25 23.00
C LEU A 156 -15.09 -20.33 24.12
N ILE A 157 -16.27 -20.62 24.67
CA ILE A 157 -16.90 -19.86 25.75
C ILE A 157 -16.30 -20.34 27.08
N PRO A 158 -15.61 -19.49 27.86
CA PRO A 158 -15.17 -19.86 29.20
C PRO A 158 -16.40 -20.15 30.07
N ALA A 159 -16.39 -21.27 30.81
CA ALA A 159 -17.48 -21.67 31.70
C ALA A 159 -17.78 -20.67 32.86
N SER A 160 -17.07 -19.54 32.94
CA SER A 160 -17.13 -18.57 34.04
C SER A 160 -17.87 -17.26 33.73
N SER A 161 -18.57 -17.13 32.59
CA SER A 161 -19.43 -15.97 32.32
C SER A 161 -20.92 -16.32 32.50
N SER A 162 -21.31 -16.70 33.71
CA SER A 162 -22.72 -16.85 34.09
C SER A 162 -23.19 -15.64 34.91
N THR A 163 -23.59 -14.57 34.23
CA THR A 163 -24.39 -13.49 34.84
C THR A 163 -25.48 -13.05 33.87
N ALA A 164 -26.73 -13.30 34.30
CA ALA A 164 -28.03 -12.85 33.77
C ALA A 164 -28.47 -13.28 32.33
N PRO A 165 -29.75 -13.67 32.13
CA PRO A 165 -30.26 -14.18 30.85
C PRO A 165 -30.87 -13.06 29.99
N SER A 166 -30.06 -12.20 29.38
CA SER A 166 -30.60 -11.22 28.42
C SER A 166 -29.83 -11.02 27.13
N GLN A 167 -28.60 -11.54 26.97
CA GLN A 167 -27.92 -11.61 25.68
C GLN A 167 -27.05 -12.88 25.59
N PRO A 168 -27.01 -13.59 24.45
CA PRO A 168 -26.07 -14.69 24.26
C PRO A 168 -24.63 -14.16 24.42
N PRO A 169 -23.70 -14.95 24.99
CA PRO A 169 -22.33 -14.51 25.19
C PRO A 169 -21.66 -14.16 23.85
N THR A 170 -21.37 -12.88 23.63
CA THR A 170 -20.64 -12.42 22.43
C THR A 170 -19.19 -12.89 22.51
N ILE A 171 -18.78 -13.74 21.58
CA ILE A 171 -17.41 -14.26 21.50
C ILE A 171 -16.52 -13.18 20.89
N ASN A 172 -15.45 -12.83 21.60
CA ASN A 172 -14.47 -11.86 21.13
C ASN A 172 -13.26 -12.61 20.53
N PHE A 173 -13.36 -12.95 19.25
CA PHE A 173 -12.34 -13.75 18.54
C PHE A 173 -10.96 -13.10 18.57
N LEU A 174 -10.84 -11.80 18.30
CA LEU A 174 -9.55 -11.12 18.25
C LEU A 174 -8.85 -11.09 19.62
N ARG A 175 -9.60 -10.92 20.71
CA ARG A 175 -9.04 -11.03 22.08
C ARG A 175 -8.61 -12.45 22.41
N LEU A 176 -9.39 -13.45 22.00
CA LEU A 176 -9.03 -14.86 22.21
C LEU A 176 -7.79 -15.25 21.41
N LEU A 177 -7.68 -14.78 20.16
CA LEU A 177 -6.52 -15.00 19.30
C LEU A 177 -5.25 -14.41 19.93
N ARG A 178 -5.33 -13.14 20.36
CA ARG A 178 -4.23 -12.45 21.05
C ARG A 178 -3.81 -13.18 22.33
N ARG A 179 -4.78 -13.67 23.11
CA ARG A 179 -4.52 -14.45 24.33
C ARG A 179 -3.84 -15.79 24.01
N ALA A 180 -4.29 -16.49 22.98
CA ALA A 180 -3.67 -17.75 22.56
C ALA A 180 -2.23 -17.52 22.09
N LYS A 181 -1.98 -16.46 21.30
CA LYS A 181 -0.64 -16.03 20.88
C LYS A 181 0.26 -15.71 22.08
N SER A 182 -0.19 -14.86 23.00
CA SER A 182 0.63 -14.46 24.17
C SER A 182 0.94 -15.61 25.12
N GLN A 183 0.06 -16.61 25.19
CA GLN A 183 0.26 -17.83 25.98
C GLN A 183 1.03 -18.91 25.23
N HIS A 184 1.40 -18.68 23.97
CA HIS A 184 1.99 -19.67 23.07
C HIS A 184 1.15 -20.95 22.99
N ASP A 185 -0.18 -20.83 23.08
CA ASP A 185 -1.12 -21.96 23.11
C ASP A 185 -1.57 -22.31 21.68
N GLY A 186 -0.92 -23.30 21.08
CA GLY A 186 -1.13 -23.69 19.69
C GLY A 186 -2.53 -24.25 19.39
N PRO A 187 -3.01 -25.26 20.13
CA PRO A 187 -4.35 -25.82 19.92
C PRO A 187 -5.45 -24.77 20.08
N GLN A 188 -5.35 -23.89 21.09
CA GLN A 188 -6.32 -22.81 21.26
C GLN A 188 -6.24 -21.79 20.12
N PHE A 189 -5.04 -21.47 19.63
CA PHE A 189 -4.85 -20.56 18.50
C PHE A 189 -5.52 -21.10 17.22
N LEU A 190 -5.29 -22.38 16.90
CA LEU A 190 -5.94 -23.04 15.75
C LEU A 190 -7.46 -23.03 15.87
N LYS A 191 -8.00 -23.39 17.03
CA LYS A 191 -9.45 -23.41 17.28
C LYS A 191 -10.11 -22.03 17.11
N VAL A 192 -9.43 -20.98 17.56
CA VAL A 192 -9.92 -19.60 17.38
C VAL A 192 -9.87 -19.20 15.90
N MET A 193 -8.81 -19.56 15.18
CA MET A 193 -8.69 -19.31 13.74
C MET A 193 -9.74 -20.06 12.91
N ASP A 194 -10.10 -21.28 13.29
CA ASP A 194 -11.20 -22.02 12.64
C ASP A 194 -12.53 -21.28 12.79
N GLY A 195 -12.81 -20.73 13.97
CA GLY A 195 -13.99 -19.90 14.21
C GLY A 195 -13.99 -18.61 13.39
N ILE A 196 -12.85 -17.93 13.30
CA ILE A 196 -12.64 -16.74 12.45
C ILE A 196 -12.90 -17.07 10.98
N ASN A 197 -12.31 -18.16 10.47
CA ASN A 197 -12.51 -18.57 9.08
C ASN A 197 -13.94 -19.00 8.79
N ALA A 198 -14.60 -19.69 9.73
CA ALA A 198 -16.01 -20.04 9.57
C ALA A 198 -16.89 -18.78 9.43
N LEU A 199 -16.60 -17.74 10.23
CA LEU A 199 -17.29 -16.47 10.14
C LEU A 199 -17.01 -15.75 8.81
N LEU A 200 -15.74 -15.67 8.39
CA LEU A 200 -15.37 -15.10 7.09
C LEU A 200 -16.03 -15.86 5.91
N ARG A 201 -16.05 -17.19 5.96
CA ARG A 201 -16.73 -18.03 4.96
C ARG A 201 -18.22 -17.76 4.90
N SER A 202 -18.88 -17.48 6.03
CA SER A 202 -20.31 -17.15 6.05
C SER A 202 -20.66 -15.87 5.27
N PHE A 203 -19.73 -14.89 5.24
CA PHE A 203 -19.90 -13.67 4.43
C PHE A 203 -19.48 -13.87 2.98
N LYS A 204 -18.48 -14.73 2.76
CA LYS A 204 -17.89 -15.00 1.45
C LYS A 204 -18.73 -15.93 0.58
N TYR A 205 -19.37 -16.91 1.21
CA TYR A 205 -20.16 -17.97 0.61
C TYR A 205 -21.51 -18.10 1.34
N PRO A 206 -22.43 -17.14 1.13
CA PRO A 206 -23.75 -17.21 1.74
C PRO A 206 -24.53 -18.45 1.29
N ILE A 207 -25.47 -18.89 2.14
CA ILE A 207 -26.33 -20.05 1.87
C ILE A 207 -27.12 -19.79 0.58
N LEU A 208 -27.12 -20.76 -0.32
CA LEU A 208 -27.89 -20.69 -1.55
C LEU A 208 -29.39 -20.74 -1.24
N PRO A 209 -30.20 -19.93 -1.93
CA PRO A 209 -31.65 -20.03 -1.88
C PRO A 209 -32.15 -21.45 -2.18
N GLN A 210 -33.25 -21.84 -1.56
CA GLN A 210 -33.92 -23.12 -1.88
C GLN A 210 -34.58 -23.06 -3.27
N ASP A 211 -35.04 -21.88 -3.67
CA ASP A 211 -35.58 -21.66 -5.01
C ASP A 211 -34.43 -21.48 -6.02
N PRO A 212 -34.28 -22.37 -7.02
CA PRO A 212 -33.22 -22.26 -8.03
C PRO A 212 -33.38 -21.04 -8.96
N PHE A 213 -34.53 -20.36 -8.93
CA PHE A 213 -34.76 -19.13 -9.69
C PHE A 213 -34.40 -17.86 -8.92
N GLU A 214 -34.14 -17.94 -7.61
CA GLU A 214 -33.64 -16.81 -6.84
C GLU A 214 -32.16 -16.52 -7.17
N PRO A 215 -31.76 -15.23 -7.24
CA PRO A 215 -30.39 -14.88 -7.57
C PRO A 215 -29.44 -15.38 -6.48
N THR A 216 -28.30 -15.95 -6.90
CA THR A 216 -27.26 -16.37 -5.96
C THR A 216 -26.73 -15.16 -5.19
N PRO A 217 -26.77 -15.19 -3.83
CA PRO A 217 -26.25 -14.09 -3.05
C PRO A 217 -24.74 -13.91 -3.31
N PRO A 218 -24.25 -12.66 -3.45
CA PRO A 218 -22.87 -12.39 -3.81
C PRO A 218 -21.93 -12.63 -2.63
N ASN A 219 -20.63 -12.67 -2.92
CA ASN A 219 -19.59 -12.56 -1.88
C ASN A 219 -19.63 -11.14 -1.29
N TYR A 220 -20.17 -11.00 -0.08
CA TYR A 220 -20.36 -9.70 0.58
C TYR A 220 -19.04 -8.99 0.92
N LEU A 221 -17.93 -9.73 1.07
CA LEU A 221 -16.61 -9.13 1.29
C LEU A 221 -16.18 -8.27 0.09
N ARG A 222 -16.65 -8.62 -1.12
CA ARG A 222 -16.29 -7.86 -2.35
C ARG A 222 -17.05 -6.55 -2.49
N ASP A 223 -18.15 -6.36 -1.78
CA ASP A 223 -18.91 -5.12 -1.87
C ASP A 223 -18.10 -3.93 -1.33
N SER A 224 -17.29 -4.15 -0.30
CA SER A 224 -16.34 -3.15 0.22
C SER A 224 -15.34 -2.68 -0.84
N VAL A 225 -14.90 -3.55 -1.75
CA VAL A 225 -13.97 -3.16 -2.83
C VAL A 225 -14.65 -2.27 -3.88
N ARG A 226 -15.96 -2.43 -4.08
CA ARG A 226 -16.73 -1.59 -5.01
C ARG A 226 -16.78 -0.15 -4.51
N THR A 227 -17.00 0.04 -3.21
CA THR A 227 -17.05 1.39 -2.62
C THR A 227 -15.71 2.13 -2.75
N TRP A 228 -14.58 1.41 -2.72
CA TRP A 228 -13.25 2.01 -2.93
C TRP A 228 -13.01 2.43 -4.38
N SER A 229 -13.59 1.68 -5.33
CA SER A 229 -13.53 2.02 -6.75
C SER A 229 -14.26 3.35 -6.99
N ASP A 230 -15.37 3.59 -6.30
CA ASP A 230 -16.14 4.83 -6.39
C ASP A 230 -15.42 6.01 -5.71
N SER A 231 -14.72 5.77 -4.59
CA SER A 231 -13.85 6.77 -3.95
C SER A 231 -12.50 6.95 -4.65
N GLY A 232 -12.25 6.20 -5.73
CA GLY A 232 -11.09 6.35 -6.61
C GLY A 232 -9.75 5.85 -6.06
N SER A 233 -9.70 5.09 -4.97
CA SER A 233 -8.43 4.56 -4.44
C SER A 233 -8.60 3.39 -3.46
N VAL A 234 -7.65 2.45 -3.48
CA VAL A 234 -7.54 1.36 -2.51
C VAL A 234 -7.08 1.91 -1.16
N PRO A 235 -7.65 1.49 -0.01
CA PRO A 235 -7.18 1.93 1.29
C PRO A 235 -5.69 1.65 1.51
N ARG A 236 -4.97 2.62 2.07
CA ARG A 236 -3.50 2.57 2.26
C ARG A 236 -3.03 1.28 2.94
N SER A 237 -3.73 0.81 3.97
CA SER A 237 -3.36 -0.42 4.70
C SER A 237 -3.51 -1.68 3.85
N VAL A 238 -4.52 -1.74 2.96
CA VAL A 238 -4.70 -2.85 2.01
C VAL A 238 -3.59 -2.83 0.96
N LEU A 239 -3.30 -1.64 0.41
CA LEU A 239 -2.20 -1.44 -0.53
C LEU A 239 -0.86 -1.86 0.07
N GLN A 240 -0.55 -1.39 1.28
CA GLN A 240 0.68 -1.73 2.00
C GLN A 240 0.80 -3.24 2.20
N ARG A 241 -0.32 -3.92 2.51
CA ARG A 241 -0.31 -5.37 2.71
C ARG A 241 -0.02 -6.14 1.43
N ILE A 242 -0.60 -5.73 0.30
CA ILE A 242 -0.29 -6.34 -1.00
C ILE A 242 1.19 -6.18 -1.34
N ILE A 243 1.76 -4.99 -1.11
CA ILE A 243 3.18 -4.69 -1.38
C ILE A 243 4.08 -5.56 -0.50
N GLU A 244 3.87 -5.53 0.82
CA GLU A 244 4.70 -6.27 1.78
C GLU A 244 4.60 -7.78 1.60
N GLU A 245 3.40 -8.33 1.43
CA GLU A 245 3.19 -9.77 1.24
C GLU A 245 3.94 -10.27 0.01
N THR A 246 3.90 -9.48 -1.07
CA THR A 246 4.59 -9.81 -2.32
C THR A 246 6.11 -9.73 -2.12
N TYR A 247 6.60 -8.64 -1.53
CA TYR A 247 8.03 -8.42 -1.30
C TYR A 247 8.64 -9.54 -0.44
N GLN A 248 8.00 -9.88 0.67
CA GLN A 248 8.50 -10.90 1.60
C GLN A 248 8.58 -12.29 0.96
N ARG A 249 7.70 -12.60 -0.01
CA ARG A 249 7.64 -13.90 -0.68
C ARG A 249 8.61 -13.99 -1.86
N VAL A 250 8.90 -12.88 -2.53
CA VAL A 250 9.69 -12.86 -3.76
C VAL A 250 11.06 -12.20 -3.58
N VAL A 251 11.11 -10.96 -3.07
CA VAL A 251 12.36 -10.21 -2.93
C VAL A 251 13.12 -10.62 -1.66
N GLY A 252 12.41 -10.80 -0.54
CA GLY A 252 12.96 -11.16 0.77
C GLY A 252 14.00 -12.29 0.73
N PRO A 253 13.70 -13.44 0.09
CA PRO A 253 14.64 -14.56 -0.05
C PRO A 253 15.92 -14.24 -0.84
N HIS A 254 15.90 -13.19 -1.66
CA HIS A 254 16.97 -12.82 -2.58
C HIS A 254 17.79 -11.60 -2.14
N THR A 255 17.37 -10.88 -1.09
CA THR A 255 18.03 -9.66 -0.57
C THR A 255 19.55 -9.77 -0.44
N LYS A 256 20.07 -10.85 0.14
CA LYS A 256 21.53 -11.08 0.27
C LYS A 256 22.23 -11.18 -1.09
N LYS A 257 21.61 -11.86 -2.06
CA LYS A 257 22.15 -12.01 -3.42
C LYS A 257 22.10 -10.69 -4.19
N LEU A 258 21.01 -9.93 -4.04
CA LEU A 258 20.89 -8.59 -4.60
C LEU A 258 22.04 -7.72 -4.09
N ASN A 259 22.18 -7.55 -2.77
CA ASN A 259 23.25 -6.72 -2.19
C ASN A 259 24.68 -7.13 -2.60
N THR A 260 24.91 -8.40 -2.92
CA THR A 260 26.22 -8.88 -3.40
C THR A 260 26.42 -8.66 -4.90
N SER A 261 25.35 -8.70 -5.68
CA SER A 261 25.40 -8.55 -7.15
C SER A 261 25.59 -7.10 -7.60
N TYR A 262 25.26 -6.16 -6.72
CA TYR A 262 25.46 -4.73 -6.89
C TYR A 262 26.80 -4.34 -6.24
N THR A 263 27.91 -4.38 -6.99
CA THR A 263 29.23 -4.06 -6.45
C THR A 263 29.29 -2.62 -5.95
N ALA A 264 29.69 -2.44 -4.68
CA ALA A 264 30.01 -1.12 -4.13
C ALA A 264 30.98 -0.38 -5.08
N PHE A 265 30.68 0.88 -5.42
CA PHE A 265 31.40 1.75 -6.37
C PHE A 265 31.07 1.60 -7.86
N SER A 266 30.06 0.82 -8.25
CA SER A 266 29.49 0.87 -9.61
C SER A 266 28.13 1.58 -9.59
N SER A 267 27.68 2.09 -10.76
CA SER A 267 26.32 2.62 -10.98
C SER A 267 25.18 1.65 -10.60
N GLN A 268 25.56 0.43 -10.25
CA GLN A 268 24.76 -0.65 -9.72
C GLN A 268 24.95 -0.71 -8.19
N THR A 269 24.41 0.23 -7.41
CA THR A 269 24.15 0.00 -5.97
C THR A 269 22.65 -0.16 -5.77
N TYR A 270 22.21 -1.24 -5.12
CA TYR A 270 20.77 -1.47 -4.89
C TYR A 270 20.22 -0.48 -3.87
N GLY A 271 19.39 0.43 -4.34
CA GLY A 271 18.66 1.40 -3.52
C GLY A 271 17.19 1.42 -3.91
N GLU A 272 16.29 1.24 -2.96
CA GLU A 272 14.84 1.23 -3.17
C GLU A 272 14.21 2.52 -2.65
N LEU A 273 13.20 3.02 -3.37
CA LEU A 273 12.29 4.02 -2.84
C LEU A 273 11.28 3.30 -1.93
N MET A 274 11.03 3.85 -0.75
CA MET A 274 10.07 3.25 0.18
C MET A 274 8.63 3.54 -0.26
N PRO A 275 7.66 2.66 0.06
CA PRO A 275 6.29 2.80 -0.44
C PRO A 275 5.63 4.14 -0.09
N SER A 276 5.93 4.67 1.10
CA SER A 276 5.46 5.99 1.54
C SER A 276 5.91 7.11 0.61
N PHE A 277 7.17 7.06 0.15
CA PHE A 277 7.74 8.05 -0.75
C PHE A 277 7.21 7.89 -2.18
N VAL A 278 6.97 6.67 -2.63
CA VAL A 278 6.32 6.41 -3.92
C VAL A 278 4.91 7.04 -3.95
N SER A 279 4.11 6.87 -2.90
CA SER A 279 2.78 7.52 -2.80
C SER A 279 2.89 9.05 -2.78
N GLU A 280 3.95 9.61 -2.18
CA GLU A 280 4.22 11.05 -2.26
C GLU A 280 4.51 11.48 -3.70
N ILE A 281 5.38 10.76 -4.41
CA ILE A 281 5.68 11.03 -5.83
C ILE A 281 4.41 10.96 -6.69
N ILE A 282 3.55 9.96 -6.48
CA ILE A 282 2.27 9.82 -7.18
C ILE A 282 1.37 11.04 -6.96
N LYS A 283 1.30 11.52 -5.71
CA LYS A 283 0.53 12.71 -5.34
C LYS A 283 1.09 13.97 -5.99
N GLU A 284 2.40 14.17 -5.90
CA GLU A 284 3.07 15.37 -6.42
C GLU A 284 3.03 15.46 -7.95
N THR A 285 3.09 14.31 -8.63
CA THR A 285 2.99 14.21 -10.10
C THR A 285 1.55 14.14 -10.60
N ARG A 286 0.56 14.04 -9.70
CA ARG A 286 -0.87 13.93 -10.02
C ARG A 286 -1.17 12.72 -10.91
N LEU A 287 -0.39 11.65 -10.80
CA LEU A 287 -0.51 10.48 -11.65
C LEU A 287 -1.82 9.71 -11.42
N GLY A 288 -2.33 9.71 -10.18
CA GLY A 288 -3.62 9.10 -9.84
C GLY A 288 -4.87 9.92 -10.22
N VAL A 289 -4.70 11.15 -10.70
CA VAL A 289 -5.83 12.00 -11.10
C VAL A 289 -6.17 11.74 -12.57
N PRO A 290 -7.45 11.52 -12.94
CA PRO A 290 -7.85 11.41 -14.35
C PRO A 290 -7.40 12.62 -15.17
N HIS A 291 -7.27 12.45 -16.49
CA HIS A 291 -6.98 13.58 -17.38
C HIS A 291 -8.02 14.68 -17.23
N SER A 292 -7.56 15.93 -17.16
CA SER A 292 -8.45 17.08 -17.16
C SER A 292 -9.29 17.10 -18.44
N THR A 293 -10.59 17.34 -18.33
CA THR A 293 -11.51 17.50 -19.47
C THR A 293 -11.17 18.69 -20.36
N SER A 294 -10.19 19.52 -19.96
CA SER A 294 -9.70 20.66 -20.72
C SER A 294 -8.64 20.31 -21.78
N ASP A 295 -8.08 19.09 -21.78
CA ASP A 295 -7.17 18.63 -22.83
C ASP A 295 -7.95 17.89 -23.93
N PRO A 296 -8.18 18.50 -25.11
CA PRO A 296 -8.94 17.89 -26.19
C PRO A 296 -8.22 16.69 -26.84
N SER A 297 -6.94 16.46 -26.53
CA SER A 297 -6.16 15.32 -27.05
C SER A 297 -6.23 14.07 -26.17
N CYS A 298 -6.66 14.20 -24.91
CA CYS A 298 -6.76 13.10 -23.96
C CYS A 298 -8.22 12.74 -23.68
N SER A 299 -8.67 11.57 -24.15
CA SER A 299 -9.93 11.00 -23.68
C SER A 299 -9.81 10.69 -22.18
N PRO A 300 -10.79 11.08 -21.33
CA PRO A 300 -10.79 10.77 -19.90
C PRO A 300 -10.79 9.25 -19.61
N ALA A 301 -11.01 8.42 -20.63
CA ALA A 301 -10.93 6.96 -20.55
C ALA A 301 -9.53 6.38 -20.80
N THR A 302 -8.55 7.19 -21.22
CA THR A 302 -7.19 6.69 -21.52
C THR A 302 -6.38 6.65 -20.22
N PRO A 303 -5.82 5.49 -19.81
CA PRO A 303 -4.97 5.42 -18.65
C PRO A 303 -3.67 6.17 -18.91
N LYS A 304 -3.19 6.90 -17.89
CA LYS A 304 -1.87 7.53 -17.91
C LYS A 304 -0.77 6.48 -18.08
N VAL A 305 0.41 6.93 -18.51
CA VAL A 305 1.57 6.07 -18.75
C VAL A 305 2.71 6.47 -17.82
N PHE A 306 3.17 5.53 -17.00
CA PHE A 306 4.31 5.66 -16.10
C PHE A 306 5.50 4.82 -16.57
N LEU A 307 6.70 5.39 -16.57
CA LEU A 307 7.95 4.67 -16.87
C LEU A 307 8.91 4.76 -15.69
N ASP A 308 9.55 3.65 -15.34
CA ASP A 308 10.66 3.58 -14.38
C ASP A 308 11.95 3.12 -15.08
N LEU A 309 12.93 4.00 -15.16
CA LEU A 309 14.19 3.76 -15.86
C LEU A 309 15.27 3.30 -14.84
N GLY A 310 15.58 2.00 -14.86
CA GLY A 310 16.37 1.36 -13.80
C GLY A 310 15.48 0.86 -12.67
N SER A 311 14.46 0.07 -13.02
CA SER A 311 13.36 -0.29 -12.11
C SER A 311 13.74 -1.29 -11.00
N GLY A 312 14.96 -1.85 -11.02
CA GLY A 312 15.39 -2.87 -10.08
C GLY A 312 14.45 -4.08 -10.08
N VAL A 313 13.94 -4.45 -8.91
CA VAL A 313 12.96 -5.54 -8.75
C VAL A 313 11.50 -5.12 -9.08
N GLY A 314 11.28 -3.88 -9.53
CA GLY A 314 9.98 -3.41 -10.02
C GLY A 314 9.00 -2.90 -8.95
N ASN A 315 9.45 -2.67 -7.70
CA ASN A 315 8.56 -2.24 -6.60
C ASN A 315 7.73 -1.00 -6.96
N VAL A 316 8.37 0.03 -7.53
CA VAL A 316 7.71 1.29 -7.87
C VAL A 316 6.68 1.09 -8.97
N VAL A 317 7.05 0.38 -10.05
CA VAL A 317 6.17 0.07 -11.17
C VAL A 317 4.89 -0.64 -10.70
N LEU A 318 5.04 -1.63 -9.81
CA LEU A 318 3.91 -2.39 -9.26
C LEU A 318 3.02 -1.54 -8.35
N GLN A 319 3.62 -0.75 -7.45
CA GLN A 319 2.87 0.13 -6.56
C GLN A 319 2.12 1.22 -7.34
N VAL A 320 2.78 1.87 -8.29
CA VAL A 320 2.17 2.91 -9.12
C VAL A 320 0.97 2.35 -9.89
N SER A 321 1.13 1.17 -10.49
CA SER A 321 0.03 0.48 -11.18
C SER A 321 -1.14 0.15 -10.23
N LEU A 322 -0.88 -0.28 -9.00
CA LEU A 322 -1.92 -0.58 -8.01
C LEU A 322 -2.64 0.67 -7.50
N GLU A 323 -1.90 1.73 -7.19
CA GLU A 323 -2.42 2.94 -6.56
C GLU A 323 -3.18 3.83 -7.54
N THR A 324 -2.77 3.84 -8.82
CA THR A 324 -3.31 4.75 -9.84
C THR A 324 -4.11 4.06 -10.93
N GLY A 325 -3.95 2.74 -11.12
CA GLY A 325 -4.51 2.02 -12.26
C GLY A 325 -3.86 2.38 -13.61
N CYS A 326 -2.79 3.17 -13.62
CA CYS A 326 -2.13 3.60 -14.85
C CYS A 326 -1.34 2.45 -15.50
N LYS A 327 -1.08 2.59 -16.81
CA LYS A 327 -0.17 1.67 -17.50
C LYS A 327 1.25 1.98 -17.06
N SER A 328 1.94 0.99 -16.51
CA SER A 328 3.27 1.14 -15.92
C SER A 328 4.29 0.27 -16.64
N PHE A 329 5.44 0.84 -16.97
CA PHE A 329 6.56 0.15 -17.62
C PHE A 329 7.84 0.30 -16.78
N GLY A 330 8.57 -0.79 -16.59
CA GLY A 330 9.89 -0.78 -15.95
C GLY A 330 10.94 -1.44 -16.83
N ILE A 331 12.14 -0.88 -16.84
CA ILE A 331 13.30 -1.49 -17.48
C ILE A 331 14.47 -1.59 -16.51
N GLU A 332 15.08 -2.76 -16.43
CA GLU A 332 16.22 -3.05 -15.58
C GLU A 332 17.32 -3.78 -16.36
N ILE A 333 18.56 -3.33 -16.22
CA ILE A 333 19.71 -3.90 -16.96
C ILE A 333 20.29 -5.14 -16.26
N GLN A 334 20.11 -5.24 -14.95
CA GLN A 334 20.67 -6.31 -14.12
C GLN A 334 19.78 -7.57 -14.19
N PRO A 335 20.28 -8.72 -14.71
CA PRO A 335 19.44 -9.88 -14.99
C PRO A 335 18.80 -10.55 -13.76
N LEU A 336 19.48 -10.56 -12.61
CA LEU A 336 18.92 -11.12 -11.37
C LEU A 336 17.74 -10.27 -10.86
N ALA A 337 17.89 -8.94 -10.84
CA ALA A 337 16.84 -8.01 -10.42
C ALA A 337 15.66 -8.05 -11.39
N ALA A 338 15.91 -8.04 -12.70
CA ALA A 338 14.88 -8.18 -13.72
C ALA A 338 14.16 -9.55 -13.63
N GLY A 339 14.88 -10.63 -13.35
CA GLY A 339 14.30 -11.94 -13.08
C GLY A 339 13.35 -11.93 -11.87
N ILE A 340 13.81 -11.36 -10.75
CA ILE A 340 13.00 -11.19 -9.53
C ILE A 340 11.79 -10.28 -9.81
N ALA A 341 11.92 -9.25 -10.63
CA ALA A 341 10.82 -8.35 -11.00
C ALA A 341 9.70 -9.10 -11.74
N ARG A 342 10.07 -10.01 -12.66
CA ARG A 342 9.10 -10.86 -13.37
C ARG A 342 8.36 -11.80 -12.42
N GLU A 343 9.07 -12.43 -11.49
CA GLU A 343 8.45 -13.25 -10.44
C GLU A 343 7.54 -12.41 -9.52
N GLN A 344 7.99 -11.19 -9.19
CA GLN A 344 7.28 -10.29 -8.31
C GLN A 344 5.95 -9.86 -8.94
N LEU A 345 5.93 -9.55 -10.24
CA LEU A 345 4.70 -9.22 -10.97
C LEU A 345 3.66 -10.34 -10.91
N GLU A 346 4.04 -11.60 -11.11
CA GLU A 346 3.11 -12.73 -11.07
C GLU A 346 2.56 -12.97 -9.65
N GLN A 347 3.40 -12.82 -8.63
CA GLN A 347 2.94 -12.89 -7.26
C GLN A 347 2.03 -11.72 -6.91
N PHE A 348 2.37 -10.51 -7.36
CA PHE A 348 1.59 -9.30 -7.11
C PHE A 348 0.20 -9.40 -7.74
N LYS A 349 0.08 -9.91 -8.98
CA LYS A 349 -1.21 -10.22 -9.62
C LYS A 349 -2.02 -11.22 -8.81
N THR A 350 -1.37 -12.25 -8.25
CA THR A 350 -2.03 -13.23 -7.36
C THR A 350 -2.56 -12.54 -6.10
N ARG A 351 -1.77 -11.65 -5.48
CA ARG A 351 -2.19 -10.87 -4.31
C ARG A 351 -3.33 -9.92 -4.61
N CYS A 352 -3.24 -9.12 -5.68
CA CYS A 352 -4.35 -8.29 -6.13
C CYS A 352 -5.64 -9.11 -6.30
N ARG A 353 -5.54 -10.32 -6.89
CA ARG A 353 -6.67 -11.23 -7.03
C ARG A 353 -7.20 -11.72 -5.67
N MET A 354 -6.35 -12.13 -4.73
CA MET A 354 -6.79 -12.59 -3.40
C MET A 354 -7.50 -11.49 -2.61
N TRP A 355 -6.97 -10.27 -2.66
CA TRP A 355 -7.56 -9.07 -2.06
C TRP A 355 -8.74 -8.51 -2.88
N GLY A 356 -8.98 -9.03 -4.09
CA GLY A 356 -10.10 -8.61 -4.94
C GLY A 356 -9.94 -7.24 -5.60
N VAL A 357 -8.74 -6.65 -5.56
CA VAL A 357 -8.43 -5.32 -6.12
C VAL A 357 -7.90 -5.44 -7.55
N ARG A 358 -8.02 -4.35 -8.32
CA ARG A 358 -7.46 -4.25 -9.67
C ARG A 358 -6.20 -3.39 -9.66
N MET A 359 -5.29 -3.68 -10.56
CA MET A 359 -4.09 -2.88 -10.85
C MET A 359 -4.10 -2.52 -12.34
N GLY A 360 -3.36 -1.49 -12.72
CA GLY A 360 -3.13 -1.15 -14.13
C GLY A 360 -2.25 -2.16 -14.86
N ASP A 361 -2.16 -2.03 -16.18
CA ASP A 361 -1.29 -2.88 -16.99
C ASP A 361 0.18 -2.65 -16.62
N VAL A 362 0.94 -3.73 -16.42
CA VAL A 362 2.37 -3.68 -16.11
C VAL A 362 3.17 -4.45 -17.13
N GLU A 363 4.24 -3.83 -17.62
CA GLU A 363 5.23 -4.41 -18.51
C GLU A 363 6.62 -4.21 -17.91
N LEU A 364 7.42 -5.28 -17.84
CA LEU A 364 8.77 -5.26 -17.28
C LEU A 364 9.74 -5.84 -18.31
N GLU A 365 10.79 -5.09 -18.62
CA GLU A 365 11.81 -5.45 -19.60
C GLU A 365 13.18 -5.61 -18.94
N GLU A 366 13.88 -6.70 -19.25
CA GLU A 366 15.31 -6.82 -18.99
C GLU A 366 16.06 -6.19 -20.17
N GLY A 367 16.75 -5.07 -19.94
CA GLY A 367 17.37 -4.34 -21.03
C GLY A 367 18.12 -3.07 -20.65
N ASP A 368 18.87 -2.56 -21.61
CA ASP A 368 19.54 -1.26 -21.52
C ASP A 368 18.53 -0.16 -21.90
N MET A 369 18.19 0.70 -20.94
CA MET A 369 17.26 1.81 -21.13
C MET A 369 17.65 2.74 -22.30
N LEU A 370 18.95 2.83 -22.65
CA LEU A 370 19.42 3.66 -23.76
C LEU A 370 19.15 3.03 -25.13
N LYS A 371 19.07 1.70 -25.20
CA LYS A 371 18.95 0.92 -26.45
C LYS A 371 17.56 0.30 -26.68
N SER A 372 16.71 0.29 -25.66
CA SER A 372 15.39 -0.32 -25.74
C SER A 372 14.47 0.44 -26.69
N LYS A 373 14.01 -0.25 -27.73
CA LYS A 373 12.97 0.26 -28.65
C LYS A 373 11.67 0.53 -27.91
N ARG A 374 11.38 -0.27 -26.88
CA ARG A 374 10.14 -0.14 -26.11
C ARG A 374 10.13 1.15 -25.30
N VAL A 375 11.29 1.52 -24.72
CA VAL A 375 11.48 2.84 -24.10
C VAL A 375 11.24 3.96 -25.10
N ASP A 376 11.82 3.87 -26.30
CA ASP A 376 11.64 4.90 -27.36
C ASP A 376 10.17 5.05 -27.79
N GLU A 377 9.42 3.95 -27.85
CA GLU A 377 7.99 3.98 -28.18
C GLU A 377 7.11 4.58 -27.07
N LEU A 378 7.48 4.34 -25.82
CA LEU A 378 6.68 4.71 -24.65
C LEU A 378 6.98 6.11 -24.15
N ILE A 379 8.21 6.60 -24.31
CA ILE A 379 8.62 7.90 -23.76
C ILE A 379 7.79 9.05 -24.33
N ALA A 380 7.46 9.01 -25.63
CA ALA A 380 6.61 10.03 -26.25
C ALA A 380 5.16 10.04 -25.72
N LYS A 381 4.73 8.96 -25.04
CA LYS A 381 3.39 8.80 -24.47
C LYS A 381 3.37 8.99 -22.95
N ALA A 382 4.53 8.95 -22.31
CA ALA A 382 4.69 8.99 -20.86
C ALA A 382 4.10 10.27 -20.26
N ASP A 383 3.36 10.11 -19.16
CA ASP A 383 2.93 11.20 -18.28
C ASP A 383 3.97 11.45 -17.20
N VAL A 384 4.56 10.39 -16.67
CA VAL A 384 5.59 10.45 -15.64
C VAL A 384 6.71 9.47 -15.95
N VAL A 385 7.94 9.94 -15.88
CA VAL A 385 9.15 9.12 -15.95
C VAL A 385 9.89 9.25 -14.63
N LEU A 386 10.13 8.14 -13.95
CA LEU A 386 10.99 8.07 -12.78
C LEU A 386 12.37 7.56 -13.17
N ILE A 387 13.40 8.16 -12.58
CA ILE A 387 14.77 7.67 -12.69
C ILE A 387 15.49 7.87 -11.34
N ASN A 388 15.77 6.77 -10.64
CA ASN A 388 16.60 6.79 -9.43
C ASN A 388 18.09 6.92 -9.81
N ASN A 389 18.50 8.10 -10.27
CA ASN A 389 19.86 8.38 -10.71
C ASN A 389 20.83 8.74 -9.58
N LYS A 390 20.55 8.37 -8.32
CA LYS A 390 21.34 8.79 -7.15
C LYS A 390 22.81 8.39 -7.24
N VAL A 391 23.11 7.23 -7.83
CA VAL A 391 24.46 6.66 -7.97
C VAL A 391 24.86 6.44 -9.42
N PHE A 392 24.11 6.98 -10.38
CA PHE A 392 24.42 6.81 -11.80
C PHE A 392 25.70 7.55 -12.17
N GLU A 393 26.46 6.95 -13.09
CA GLU A 393 27.64 7.61 -13.66
C GLU A 393 27.22 8.84 -14.47
N GLY A 394 28.05 9.88 -14.47
CA GLY A 394 27.78 11.12 -15.22
C GLY A 394 27.54 10.87 -16.71
N ALA A 395 28.25 9.91 -17.32
CA ALA A 395 28.07 9.55 -18.72
C ALA A 395 26.66 8.98 -19.01
N LEU A 396 26.10 8.17 -18.10
CA LEU A 396 24.74 7.65 -18.23
C LEU A 396 23.71 8.76 -18.06
N ASN A 397 23.92 9.66 -17.09
CA ASN A 397 23.06 10.83 -16.89
C ASN A 397 23.04 11.77 -18.11
N GLU A 398 24.16 11.95 -18.81
CA GLU A 398 24.17 12.74 -20.06
C GLU A 398 23.54 11.98 -21.22
N ALA A 399 23.75 10.66 -21.32
CA ALA A 399 23.25 9.85 -22.42
C ALA A 399 21.71 9.67 -22.41
N ILE A 400 21.05 9.79 -21.25
CA ILE A 400 19.59 9.67 -21.17
C ILE A 400 18.84 10.95 -21.54
N LYS A 401 19.46 12.14 -21.36
CA LYS A 401 18.82 13.44 -21.62
C LYS A 401 18.18 13.58 -23.01
N PRO A 402 18.81 13.12 -24.12
CA PRO A 402 18.19 13.24 -25.44
C PRO A 402 16.83 12.57 -25.56
N LYS A 403 16.60 11.47 -24.83
CA LYS A 403 15.29 10.78 -24.85
C LYS A 403 14.18 11.63 -24.23
N PHE A 404 14.50 12.48 -23.25
CA PHE A 404 13.53 13.36 -22.61
C PHE A 404 13.00 14.46 -23.55
N LEU A 405 13.68 14.74 -24.67
CA LEU A 405 13.20 15.70 -25.66
C LEU A 405 11.91 15.25 -26.36
N ASP A 406 11.68 13.94 -26.42
CA ASP A 406 10.50 13.32 -27.04
C ASP A 406 9.27 13.31 -26.12
N LEU A 407 9.40 13.70 -24.84
CA LEU A 407 8.29 13.76 -23.90
C LEU A 407 7.21 14.74 -24.34
N LYS A 408 5.93 14.37 -24.17
CA LYS A 408 4.80 15.27 -24.44
C LYS A 408 4.77 16.47 -23.48
N GLU A 409 4.06 17.53 -23.87
CA GLU A 409 3.83 18.69 -23.02
C GLU A 409 3.17 18.29 -21.70
N GLY A 410 3.60 18.88 -20.58
CA GLY A 410 3.10 18.56 -19.24
C GLY A 410 3.59 17.23 -18.65
N ALA A 411 4.34 16.41 -19.40
CA ALA A 411 4.97 15.23 -18.82
C ALA A 411 5.99 15.61 -17.74
N MET A 412 6.16 14.74 -16.74
CA MET A 412 7.06 15.00 -15.62
C MET A 412 8.19 13.96 -15.53
N VAL A 413 9.41 14.42 -15.31
CA VAL A 413 10.56 13.57 -14.97
C VAL A 413 10.89 13.74 -13.50
N VAL A 414 10.89 12.64 -12.74
CA VAL A 414 11.23 12.59 -11.31
C VAL A 414 12.61 11.96 -11.16
N SER A 415 13.52 12.62 -10.45
CA SER A 415 14.91 12.17 -10.29
C SER A 415 15.51 12.51 -8.93
N LEU A 416 16.56 11.81 -8.52
CA LEU A 416 17.27 12.02 -7.25
C LEU A 416 18.58 12.82 -7.39
N GLN A 417 19.00 13.08 -8.62
CA GLN A 417 19.98 14.09 -9.01
C GLN A 417 19.41 14.94 -10.14
N SER A 418 19.60 16.25 -10.06
CA SER A 418 19.10 17.19 -11.06
C SER A 418 19.77 16.96 -12.42
N PHE A 419 18.98 16.94 -13.48
CA PHE A 419 19.48 16.96 -14.85
C PHE A 419 19.79 18.38 -15.37
N VAL A 420 19.36 19.42 -14.63
CA VAL A 420 19.58 20.84 -14.96
C VAL A 420 20.80 21.34 -14.20
N THR A 421 21.83 21.80 -14.92
CA THR A 421 23.00 22.46 -14.33
C THR A 421 22.71 23.94 -14.07
N THR A 422 22.86 24.42 -12.84
CA THR A 422 22.59 25.81 -12.41
C THR A 422 23.62 26.85 -12.90
N GLY A 423 24.43 26.53 -13.92
CA GLY A 423 25.43 27.44 -14.48
C GLY A 423 24.82 28.40 -15.51
N ARG A 424 25.07 29.71 -15.37
CA ARG A 424 24.64 30.74 -16.34
C ARG A 424 25.03 30.33 -17.76
N GLY A 425 24.02 30.23 -18.63
CA GLY A 425 24.15 29.83 -20.01
C GLY A 425 25.22 30.63 -20.75
N SER A 426 26.28 29.95 -21.18
CA SER A 426 26.98 30.37 -22.39
C SER A 426 26.09 30.03 -23.58
N GLU A 427 26.11 30.86 -24.62
CA GLU A 427 25.26 30.80 -25.83
C GLU A 427 25.29 29.47 -26.62
N ARG A 428 26.00 28.44 -26.12
CA ARG A 428 26.14 27.11 -26.72
C ARG A 428 25.15 26.06 -26.20
N ASN A 429 24.35 26.34 -25.16
CA ASN A 429 23.42 25.39 -24.54
C ASN A 429 21.99 25.42 -25.13
N ILE A 430 21.84 25.72 -26.43
CA ILE A 430 20.52 25.76 -27.10
C ILE A 430 19.85 24.37 -27.17
N ASN A 431 20.62 23.29 -26.99
CA ASN A 431 20.15 21.90 -26.95
C ASN A 431 20.04 21.33 -25.53
N ASP A 432 20.21 22.15 -24.50
CA ASP A 432 20.11 21.68 -23.13
C ASP A 432 18.63 21.54 -22.74
N ILE A 433 18.26 20.38 -22.20
CA ILE A 433 16.90 20.06 -21.71
C ILE A 433 16.34 21.12 -20.74
N SER A 434 17.23 21.89 -20.11
CA SER A 434 16.91 23.07 -19.31
C SER A 434 16.03 24.10 -20.03
N ALA A 435 16.03 24.12 -21.37
CA ALA A 435 15.23 25.04 -22.18
C ALA A 435 13.76 24.62 -22.35
N ILE A 436 13.38 23.40 -21.95
CA ILE A 436 11.99 22.90 -22.07
C ILE A 436 11.38 22.50 -20.72
N PHE A 437 12.15 22.55 -19.64
CA PHE A 437 11.72 22.08 -18.33
C PHE A 437 11.50 23.22 -17.35
N LYS A 438 10.33 23.21 -16.72
CA LYS A 438 10.14 23.85 -15.43
C LYS A 438 10.67 22.93 -14.34
N HIS A 439 11.53 23.47 -13.49
CA HIS A 439 12.26 22.71 -12.48
C HIS A 439 11.74 22.98 -11.07
N TYR A 440 11.53 21.92 -10.30
CA TYR A 440 11.15 21.98 -8.90
C TYR A 440 12.09 21.11 -8.06
N THR A 441 12.69 21.70 -7.04
CA THR A 441 13.44 20.97 -6.01
C THR A 441 12.52 20.67 -4.85
N LYS A 442 12.51 19.41 -4.40
CA LYS A 442 11.75 18.94 -3.25
C LYS A 442 12.63 18.16 -2.30
N GLU A 443 12.16 18.02 -1.06
CA GLU A 443 12.86 17.29 -0.01
C GLU A 443 12.16 15.97 0.26
N TYR A 444 12.93 14.93 0.54
CA TYR A 444 12.46 13.68 1.13
C TYR A 444 13.12 13.50 2.50
N TYR A 445 12.50 12.72 3.37
CA TYR A 445 12.90 12.62 4.78
C TYR A 445 13.35 11.20 5.15
N SER A 446 13.68 11.00 6.42
CA SER A 446 14.04 9.69 6.95
C SER A 446 12.92 8.68 6.69
N GLY A 447 13.28 7.49 6.22
CA GLY A 447 12.33 6.45 5.83
C GLY A 447 11.75 6.58 4.41
N SER A 448 12.16 7.57 3.61
CA SER A 448 11.75 7.68 2.20
C SER A 448 12.53 6.77 1.25
N VAL A 449 13.76 6.38 1.62
CA VAL A 449 14.66 5.55 0.81
C VAL A 449 15.26 4.44 1.66
N SER A 450 15.67 3.33 1.04
CA SER A 450 16.28 2.20 1.77
C SER A 450 17.71 2.49 2.24
N TRP A 451 18.35 3.54 1.71
CA TRP A 451 19.73 3.87 2.01
C TRP A 451 19.84 5.15 2.85
N GLY A 452 20.34 4.99 4.07
CA GLY A 452 20.60 6.10 4.98
C GLY A 452 19.40 6.51 5.83
N SER A 453 19.70 7.09 6.99
CA SER A 453 18.72 7.54 7.99
C SER A 453 18.35 9.02 7.87
N GLY A 454 18.96 9.73 6.91
CA GLY A 454 18.79 11.17 6.70
C GLY A 454 17.85 11.50 5.54
N GLY A 455 17.40 12.76 5.48
CA GLY A 455 16.69 13.29 4.33
C GLY A 455 17.61 13.64 3.16
N GLY A 456 17.01 14.03 2.04
CA GLY A 456 17.73 14.48 0.86
C GLY A 456 16.80 15.25 -0.09
N GLN A 457 17.26 15.46 -1.32
CA GLN A 457 16.48 16.18 -2.33
C GLN A 457 16.13 15.25 -3.49
N TYR A 458 14.96 15.51 -4.06
CA TYR A 458 14.54 14.97 -5.35
C TYR A 458 14.03 16.13 -6.22
N TYR A 459 13.98 15.89 -7.52
CA TYR A 459 13.72 16.91 -8.52
C TYR A 459 12.56 16.46 -9.40
N ILE A 460 11.64 17.38 -9.65
CA ILE A 460 10.57 17.20 -10.63
C ILE A 460 10.84 18.19 -11.76
N HIS A 461 10.90 17.67 -12.99
CA HIS A 461 11.05 18.45 -14.20
C HIS A 461 9.78 18.30 -15.03
N GLU A 462 9.00 19.36 -15.15
CA GLU A 462 7.75 19.39 -15.91
C GLU A 462 8.02 20.00 -17.29
N VAL A 463 7.61 19.32 -18.35
CA VAL A 463 7.78 19.80 -19.72
C VAL A 463 6.85 20.99 -19.98
N ASP A 464 7.44 22.17 -20.18
CA ASP A 464 6.76 23.44 -20.45
C ASP A 464 7.51 24.22 -21.53
N ARG A 465 7.29 23.85 -22.80
CA ARG A 465 7.97 24.45 -23.95
C ARG A 465 7.53 25.89 -24.15
N VAL A 466 6.23 26.17 -24.02
CA VAL A 466 5.66 27.50 -24.26
C VAL A 466 6.13 28.49 -23.20
N GLY A 467 6.06 28.10 -21.93
CA GLY A 467 6.50 28.93 -20.82
C GLY A 467 8.00 29.21 -20.85
N CYS A 468 8.83 28.20 -21.16
CA CYS A 468 10.27 28.38 -21.29
C CYS A 468 10.66 29.28 -22.48
N MET A 469 9.99 29.17 -23.63
CA MET A 469 10.21 30.09 -24.75
C MET A 469 9.90 31.54 -24.36
N ALA A 470 8.74 31.79 -23.75
CA ALA A 470 8.34 33.13 -23.31
C ALA A 470 9.30 33.73 -22.26
N ALA A 471 9.79 32.90 -21.33
CA ALA A 471 10.78 33.32 -20.34
C ALA A 471 12.13 33.71 -20.97
N ASN A 472 12.58 32.94 -21.97
CA ASN A 472 13.80 33.24 -22.72
C ASN A 472 13.66 34.53 -23.55
N GLU A 473 12.51 34.76 -24.18
CA GLU A 473 12.22 36.02 -24.89
C GLU A 473 12.20 37.23 -23.94
N ALA A 474 11.63 37.08 -22.75
CA ALA A 474 11.60 38.14 -21.73
C ALA A 474 12.99 38.48 -21.17
N LEU A 475 13.92 37.52 -21.16
CA LEU A 475 15.31 37.70 -20.74
C LEU A 475 16.22 38.22 -21.87
N ALA A 476 15.78 38.19 -23.12
CA ALA A 476 16.57 38.65 -24.26
C ALA A 476 16.80 40.18 -24.18
N PRO A 477 18.05 40.66 -24.37
CA PRO A 477 18.32 42.09 -24.36
C PRO A 477 17.53 42.80 -25.46
N PRO A 478 17.04 44.04 -25.23
CA PRO A 478 16.24 44.75 -26.23
C PRO A 478 17.02 44.87 -27.53
N THR A 479 16.41 44.39 -28.62
CA THR A 479 17.00 44.43 -29.97
C THR A 479 17.48 45.85 -30.27
N ARG A 480 18.79 46.00 -30.45
CA ARG A 480 19.44 47.27 -30.76
C ARG A 480 18.92 47.72 -32.13
N SER A 481 17.92 48.59 -32.12
CA SER A 481 17.43 49.29 -33.31
C SER A 481 18.65 49.86 -34.05
N MET A 482 18.92 49.32 -35.24
CA MET A 482 19.89 49.90 -36.15
C MET A 482 19.39 51.29 -36.52
N ARG A 483 19.85 52.30 -35.80
CA ARG A 483 19.78 53.69 -36.23
C ARG A 483 20.58 53.78 -37.53
N SER A 484 19.86 53.78 -38.65
CA SER A 484 20.38 54.13 -39.97
C SER A 484 21.16 55.46 -39.84
N ARG A 485 22.49 55.39 -39.95
CA ARG A 485 23.31 56.59 -40.17
C ARG A 485 23.06 57.05 -41.61
N ARG A 486 22.36 58.18 -41.75
CA ARG A 486 22.45 59.04 -42.92
C ARG A 486 23.35 60.21 -42.59
#